data_AF-A0A1E7Q0X8-F1
#
_entry.id   AF-A0A1E7Q0X8-F1
#
_cell.length_a   1.000
_cell.length_b   1.000
_cell.length_c   1.000
_cell.angle_alpha   90.00
_cell.angle_beta   90.00
_cell.angle_gamma   90.00
#
_symmetry.space_group_name_H-M   'P 1'
#
loop_
_entity.id
_entity.type
_entity.pdbx_description
1 polymer ?
#
loop_
_entity_poly.entity_id
_entity_poly.type
_entity_poly.pdbx_seq_one_letter_code
_entity_poly.pdbx_strand_id
1 'polypeptide(L)'
;MATRNIVLTDHQEQLVGALVKAGRYQNASEVLREGLRLVEEKELQHQQKLLTLRAAVTEGLRDAEEGRTISLGVGEEVTDYLSRRASALNK
;
A
#
# COMPACT_ATOMS: atom_id res chain seq x y z
N MET A 1 3.41 25.26 18.63
CA MET A 1 2.89 24.57 17.42
C MET A 1 2.57 25.62 16.37
N ALA A 2 2.85 25.36 15.09
CA ALA A 2 2.36 26.20 14.00
C ALA A 2 0.86 25.94 13.80
N THR A 3 0.07 27.00 13.59
CA THR A 3 -1.37 26.91 13.34
C THR A 3 -1.66 27.24 11.88
N ARG A 4 -2.62 26.54 11.28
CA ARG A 4 -3.09 26.83 9.92
C ARG A 4 -4.60 26.65 9.84
N ASN A 5 -5.27 27.59 9.17
CA ASN A 5 -6.70 27.48 8.91
C ASN A 5 -6.92 26.47 7.78
N ILE A 6 -7.84 25.54 8.00
CA ILE A 6 -8.23 24.52 7.03
C ILE A 6 -9.71 24.72 6.73
N VAL A 7 -10.09 24.65 5.46
CA VAL A 7 -11.50 24.62 5.06
C VAL A 7 -11.93 23.16 5.02
N LEU A 8 -12.97 22.83 5.77
CA LEU A 8 -13.57 21.49 5.78
C LEU A 8 -14.85 21.51 4.96
N THR A 9 -15.12 20.39 4.30
CA THR A 9 -16.45 20.14 3.72
C THR A 9 -17.45 19.83 4.84
N ASP A 10 -18.74 20.00 4.57
CA ASP A 10 -19.80 19.71 5.57
C ASP A 10 -19.68 18.29 6.15
N HIS A 11 -19.37 17.30 5.30
CA HIS A 11 -19.16 15.92 5.73
C HIS A 11 -17.94 15.77 6.67
N GLN A 12 -16.84 16.46 6.37
CA GLN A 12 -15.63 16.41 7.21
C GLN A 12 -15.86 17.08 8.56
N GLU A 13 -16.55 18.22 8.59
CA GLU A 13 -16.93 18.92 9.82
C GLU A 13 -17.80 18.01 10.70
N GLN A 14 -18.82 17.36 10.12
CA GLN A 14 -19.69 16.42 10.83
C GLN A 14 -18.90 15.24 11.42
N LEU A 15 -17.99 14.65 10.64
CA LEU A 15 -17.14 13.55 11.10
C LEU A 15 -16.24 13.98 12.28
N VAL A 16 -15.53 15.10 12.13
CA VAL A 16 -14.65 15.63 13.18
C VAL A 16 -15.45 15.95 14.44
N GLY A 17 -16.60 16.62 14.28
CA GLY A 17 -17.50 16.94 15.39
C GLY A 17 -18.01 15.69 16.10
N ALA A 18 -18.41 14.66 15.37
CA ALA A 18 -18.87 13.39 15.95
C ALA A 18 -17.76 12.69 16.76
N LEU A 19 -16.54 12.65 16.23
CA LEU A 19 -15.39 12.03 16.89
C LEU A 19 -14.99 12.74 18.18
N VAL A 20 -15.04 14.08 18.19
CA VAL A 20 -14.78 14.89 19.39
C VAL A 20 -15.92 14.75 20.40
N LYS A 21 -17.18 14.81 19.95
CA LYS A 21 -18.35 14.66 20.82
C LYS A 21 -18.41 13.28 21.49
N ALA A 22 -17.94 12.25 20.80
CA ALA A 22 -17.81 10.91 21.36
C ALA A 22 -16.67 10.77 22.39
N GLY A 23 -15.87 11.82 22.62
CA GLY A 23 -14.74 11.81 23.54
C GLY A 23 -13.53 11.03 23.03
N ARG A 24 -13.54 10.60 21.76
CA ARG A 24 -12.42 9.84 21.17
C ARG A 24 -11.19 10.73 20.92
N TYR A 25 -11.42 12.01 20.71
CA TYR A 25 -10.39 13.04 20.59
C TYR A 25 -10.82 14.28 21.37
N GLN A 26 -9.87 15.01 21.94
CA GLN A 26 -10.18 16.18 22.75
C GLN A 26 -10.60 17.40 21.90
N ASN A 27 -10.12 17.47 20.66
CA ASN A 27 -10.38 18.58 19.76
C ASN A 27 -10.12 18.19 18.29
N ALA A 28 -10.57 19.05 17.38
CA ALA A 28 -10.39 18.87 15.94
C ALA A 28 -8.90 18.79 15.54
N SER A 29 -8.01 19.51 16.22
CA SER A 29 -6.58 19.50 15.88
C SER A 29 -5.93 18.14 16.12
N GLU A 30 -6.41 17.37 17.10
CA GLU A 30 -5.97 15.99 17.32
C GLU A 30 -6.44 15.06 16.21
N VAL A 31 -7.72 15.16 15.82
CA VAL A 31 -8.28 14.39 14.71
C VAL A 31 -7.49 14.64 13.43
N LEU A 32 -7.19 15.91 13.13
CA LEU A 32 -6.44 16.29 11.93
C LEU A 32 -4.99 15.80 11.98
N ARG A 33 -4.31 15.87 13.13
CA ARG A 33 -2.95 15.33 13.26
C ARG A 33 -2.92 13.82 13.07
N GLU A 34 -3.91 13.11 13.58
CA GLU A 34 -4.01 11.67 13.38
C GLU A 34 -4.30 11.34 11.91
N GLY A 35 -5.17 12.11 11.27
CA GLY A 35 -5.38 12.03 9.82
C GLY A 35 -4.09 12.25 9.02
N LEU A 36 -3.27 13.21 9.41
CA LEU A 36 -1.95 13.44 8.77
C LEU A 36 -0.99 12.27 8.98
N ARG A 37 -0.93 11.67 10.17
CA ARG A 37 -0.12 10.47 10.40
C ARG A 37 -0.53 9.31 9.50
N LEU A 38 -1.83 9.11 9.31
CA LEU A 38 -2.33 8.07 8.39
C LEU A 38 -1.91 8.33 6.93
N VAL A 39 -1.88 9.60 6.51
CA VAL A 39 -1.37 9.99 5.19
C VAL A 39 0.12 9.72 5.08
N GLU A 40 0.91 10.10 6.08
CA GLU A 40 2.36 9.86 6.14
C GLU A 40 2.68 8.35 6.10
N GLU A 41 1.98 7.54 6.88
CA GLU A 41 2.15 6.09 6.91
C GLU A 41 1.81 5.47 5.55
N LYS A 42 0.70 5.88 4.93
CA LYS A 42 0.31 5.39 3.61
C LYS A 42 1.33 5.73 2.54
N GLU A 43 1.89 6.93 2.57
CA GLU A 43 2.93 7.35 1.63
C GLU A 43 4.21 6.53 1.82
N LEU A 44 4.63 6.31 3.07
CA LEU A 44 5.79 5.48 3.37
C LEU A 44 5.60 4.03 2.88
N GLN A 45 4.44 3.43 3.15
CA GLN A 45 4.11 2.09 2.66
C GLN A 45 4.10 2.03 1.12
N HIS A 46 3.58 3.06 0.47
CA HIS A 46 3.57 3.14 -0.99
C HIS A 46 4.99 3.18 -1.57
N GLN A 47 5.86 4.02 -1.00
CA GLN A 47 7.25 4.13 -1.41
C GLN A 47 8.02 2.82 -1.22
N GLN A 48 7.84 2.15 -0.07
CA GLN A 48 8.43 0.84 0.20
C GLN A 48 7.97 -0.20 -0.84
N LYS A 49 6.67 -0.26 -1.13
CA LYS A 49 6.13 -1.17 -2.16
C LYS A 49 6.75 -0.91 -3.52
N LEU A 50 6.94 0.36 -3.91
CA LEU A 50 7.59 0.70 -5.18
C LEU A 50 9.06 0.26 -5.21
N LEU A 51 9.80 0.42 -4.10
CA LEU A 51 11.18 -0.05 -4.00
C LEU A 51 11.26 -1.57 -4.15
N THR A 52 10.40 -2.31 -3.45
CA THR A 52 10.34 -3.78 -3.57
C THR A 52 9.99 -4.22 -4.99
N LEU A 53 9.01 -3.59 -5.63
CA LEU A 53 8.63 -3.91 -7.01
C LEU A 53 9.78 -3.62 -7.99
N ARG A 54 10.46 -2.49 -7.85
CA ARG A 54 11.63 -2.16 -8.69
C ARG A 54 12.75 -3.17 -8.51
N ALA A 55 13.04 -3.58 -7.28
CA ALA A 55 14.04 -4.61 -7.00
C ALA A 55 13.68 -5.95 -7.66
N ALA A 56 12.43 -6.40 -7.52
CA ALA A 56 11.95 -7.63 -8.14
C ALA A 56 12.00 -7.60 -9.68
N VAL A 57 11.70 -6.44 -10.29
CA VAL A 57 11.83 -6.27 -11.75
C VAL A 57 13.29 -6.34 -12.17
N THR A 58 14.19 -5.65 -11.48
CA THR A 58 15.64 -5.71 -11.78
C THR A 58 16.17 -7.13 -11.67
N GLU A 59 15.75 -7.87 -10.64
CA GLU A 59 16.10 -9.29 -10.48
C GLU A 59 15.58 -10.13 -11.65
N GLY A 60 14.30 -9.97 -12.01
CA GLY A 60 13.69 -10.70 -13.12
C GLY A 60 14.33 -10.40 -14.48
N LEU A 61 14.74 -9.14 -14.73
CA LEU A 61 15.48 -8.77 -15.94
C LEU A 61 16.85 -9.45 -15.99
N ARG A 62 17.58 -9.46 -14.87
CA ARG A 62 18.86 -10.16 -14.77
C ARG A 62 18.70 -11.67 -14.99
N ASP A 63 17.66 -12.27 -14.44
CA ASP A 63 17.34 -13.68 -14.67
C ASP A 63 17.03 -13.96 -16.15
N ALA A 64 16.36 -13.04 -16.84
CA ALA A 64 16.12 -13.14 -18.28
C ALA A 64 17.42 -13.07 -19.10
N GLU A 65 18.30 -12.12 -18.78
CA GLU A 65 19.61 -11.98 -19.45
C GLU A 65 20.51 -13.21 -19.22
N GLU A 66 20.48 -13.78 -18.02
CA GLU A 66 21.26 -14.97 -17.67
C GLU A 66 20.59 -16.29 -18.09
N GLY A 67 19.46 -16.22 -18.82
CA GLY A 67 18.76 -17.39 -19.35
C GLY A 67 18.05 -18.25 -18.29
N ARG A 68 17.84 -17.74 -17.07
CA ARG A 68 17.05 -18.38 -16.00
C ARG A 68 15.54 -18.20 -16.21
N THR A 69 15.10 -18.29 -17.46
CA THR A 69 13.68 -18.22 -17.82
C THR A 69 13.22 -19.53 -18.39
N ILE A 70 11.90 -19.75 -18.36
CA ILE A 70 11.27 -20.85 -19.05
C ILE A 70 10.32 -20.27 -20.10
N SER A 71 10.22 -20.92 -21.24
CA SER A 71 9.19 -20.61 -22.23
C SER A 71 7.94 -21.39 -21.85
N LEU A 72 6.81 -20.69 -21.73
CA LEU A 72 5.50 -21.28 -21.54
C LEU A 72 4.64 -20.88 -22.73
N GLY A 73 3.85 -21.83 -23.25
CA GLY A 73 2.79 -21.53 -24.20
C GLY A 73 1.63 -20.78 -23.57
N VAL A 74 0.46 -20.82 -24.22
CA VAL A 74 -0.75 -20.14 -23.76
C VAL A 74 -1.78 -21.14 -23.22
N GLY A 75 -2.70 -20.65 -22.40
CA GLY A 75 -3.80 -21.46 -21.86
C GLY A 75 -3.39 -22.28 -20.63
N GLU A 76 -3.76 -23.57 -20.61
CA GLU A 76 -3.63 -24.44 -19.44
C GLU A 76 -2.18 -24.62 -18.96
N GLU A 77 -1.20 -24.51 -19.86
CA GLU A 77 0.22 -24.68 -19.53
C GLU A 77 0.72 -23.69 -18.47
N VAL A 78 0.26 -22.44 -18.53
CA VAL A 78 0.62 -21.41 -17.54
C VAL A 78 0.02 -21.74 -16.18
N THR A 79 -1.25 -22.12 -16.14
CA THR A 79 -1.95 -22.46 -14.90
C THR A 79 -1.36 -23.72 -14.26
N ASP A 80 -1.02 -24.72 -15.05
CA ASP A 80 -0.40 -25.96 -14.59
C ASP A 80 1.01 -25.73 -14.03
N TYR A 81 1.80 -24.88 -14.70
CA TYR A 81 3.11 -24.49 -14.20
C TYR A 81 3.02 -23.77 -12.86
N LEU A 82 2.14 -22.76 -12.75
CA LEU A 82 1.96 -22.00 -11.51
C LEU A 82 1.43 -22.87 -10.37
N SER A 83 0.49 -23.77 -10.64
CA SER A 83 -0.07 -24.70 -9.65
C SER A 83 0.98 -25.68 -9.11
N ARG A 84 1.83 -26.23 -9.99
CA ARG A 84 2.97 -27.08 -9.58
C ARG A 84 3.98 -26.30 -8.75
N ARG A 85 4.33 -25.08 -9.17
CA ARG A 85 5.28 -24.20 -8.46
C ARG A 85 4.76 -23.83 -7.07
N ALA A 86 3.49 -23.45 -6.94
CA ALA A 86 2.88 -23.10 -5.66
C ALA A 86 2.87 -24.29 -4.68
N SER A 87 2.57 -25.50 -5.18
CA SER A 87 2.59 -26.73 -4.38
C SER A 87 4.00 -27.09 -3.87
N ALA A 88 5.05 -26.74 -4.62
CA ALA A 88 6.44 -26.98 -4.24
C ALA A 88 6.96 -25.97 -3.20
N LEU A 89 6.37 -24.77 -3.11
CA LEU A 89 6.75 -23.73 -2.16
C LEU A 89 6.07 -23.89 -0.79
N ASN A 90 4.94 -24.62 -0.73
CA ASN A 90 4.19 -24.88 0.51
C ASN A 90 4.58 -26.20 1.21
N LYS A 91 5.65 -26.86 0.78
CA LYS A 91 6.28 -28.01 1.45
C LYS A 91 7.56 -27.57 2.14
#